data_AF-A0AAU1C1W7-F1
#
_entry.id   AF-A0AAU1C1W7-F1
#
_cell.length_a   1.000
_cell.length_b   1.000
_cell.length_c   1.000
_cell.angle_alpha   90.00
_cell.angle_beta   90.00
_cell.angle_gamma   90.00
#
_symmetry.space_group_name_H-M   'P 1'
#
loop_
_entity.id
_entity.type
_entity.pdbx_description
1 polymer ?
#
loop_
_entity_poly.entity_id
_entity_poly.type
_entity_poly.pdbx_seq_one_letter_code
_entity_poly.pdbx_strand_id
1 'polypeptide(L)'
;MTDDTCARRAEAVRDRYRATLGAVPGGVQERLRLAQDFDRLPTEEAIAALRHIVLTDSPLGGRVQQLVHFGQLLALGRAHPARIHARGALHAGAGIPDLIGVAETALITAGVPAYALGTEIIAELTPAEGAEQVRDPVGPGLPDADVVQEEFREPRVGAVRVQGDPVDARGAAKDLPK
;
A
#
# COMPACT_ATOMS: atom_id res chain seq x y z
N MET A 1 -0.69 39.94 -3.03
CA MET A 1 0.50 39.29 -3.62
C MET A 1 0.93 38.02 -2.89
N THR A 2 0.74 37.90 -1.57
CA THR A 2 1.07 36.69 -0.80
C THR A 2 0.19 35.48 -1.14
N ASP A 3 -1.09 35.71 -1.37
CA ASP A 3 -2.07 34.64 -1.62
C ASP A 3 -1.86 33.94 -2.98
N ASP A 4 -1.57 34.72 -4.04
CA ASP A 4 -1.22 34.20 -5.37
C ASP A 4 0.09 33.38 -5.36
N THR A 5 1.05 33.77 -4.51
CA THR A 5 2.30 33.01 -4.32
C THR A 5 2.04 31.68 -3.61
N CYS A 6 1.19 31.67 -2.59
CA CYS A 6 0.79 30.46 -1.87
C CYS A 6 0.06 29.47 -2.81
N ALA A 7 -0.90 29.96 -3.59
CA ALA A 7 -1.64 29.15 -4.56
C ALA A 7 -0.72 28.49 -5.60
N ARG A 8 0.21 29.26 -6.18
CA ARG A 8 1.21 28.74 -7.12
C ARG A 8 2.10 27.64 -6.51
N ARG A 9 2.53 27.82 -5.26
CA ARG A 9 3.36 26.83 -4.54
C ARG A 9 2.58 25.54 -4.27
N ALA A 10 1.32 25.64 -3.87
CA ALA A 10 0.44 24.48 -3.70
C ALA A 10 0.22 23.74 -5.03
N GLU A 11 0.06 24.47 -6.14
CA GLU A 11 -0.08 23.86 -7.46
C GLU A 11 1.17 23.10 -7.91
N ALA A 12 2.36 23.63 -7.64
CA ALA A 12 3.60 22.93 -7.90
C ALA A 12 3.70 21.58 -7.16
N VAL A 13 3.10 21.47 -5.96
CA VAL A 13 2.99 20.19 -5.25
C VAL A 13 2.02 19.26 -5.99
N ARG A 14 0.87 19.75 -6.44
CA ARG A 14 -0.10 18.95 -7.22
C ARG A 14 0.50 18.40 -8.50
N ASP A 15 1.27 19.20 -9.23
CA ASP A 15 1.92 18.78 -10.48
C ASP A 15 2.85 17.59 -10.28
N ARG A 16 3.60 17.54 -9.18
CA ARG A 16 4.46 16.39 -8.85
C ARG A 16 3.67 15.09 -8.67
N TYR A 17 2.49 15.17 -8.04
CA TYR A 17 1.61 14.00 -7.92
C TYR A 17 1.02 13.58 -9.26
N ARG A 18 0.58 14.53 -10.09
CA ARG A 18 0.09 14.21 -11.44
C ARG A 18 1.18 13.55 -12.29
N ALA A 19 2.41 14.05 -12.23
CA ALA A 19 3.54 13.46 -12.96
C ALA A 19 3.87 12.02 -12.49
N THR A 20 3.67 11.72 -11.21
CA THR A 20 4.04 10.41 -10.63
C THR A 20 2.90 9.39 -10.70
N LEU A 21 1.66 9.82 -10.52
CA LEU A 21 0.49 8.96 -10.32
C LEU A 21 -0.59 9.13 -11.40
N GLY A 22 -0.41 10.04 -12.35
CA GLY A 22 -1.42 10.44 -13.33
C GLY A 22 -2.55 11.32 -12.77
N ALA A 23 -2.67 11.45 -11.44
CA ALA A 23 -3.69 12.25 -10.77
C ALA A 23 -3.22 12.74 -9.40
N VAL A 24 -3.93 13.71 -8.82
CA VAL A 24 -3.73 14.14 -7.43
C VAL A 24 -4.64 13.34 -6.51
N PRO A 25 -4.12 12.54 -5.56
CA PRO A 25 -4.96 11.80 -4.62
C PRO A 25 -5.82 12.72 -3.76
N GLY A 26 -7.05 12.30 -3.42
CA GLY A 26 -7.98 13.11 -2.61
C GLY A 26 -7.41 13.51 -1.24
N GLY A 27 -6.70 12.60 -0.56
CA GLY A 27 -6.02 12.92 0.71
C GLY A 27 -4.91 13.97 0.57
N VAL A 28 -4.29 14.10 -0.60
CA VAL A 28 -3.31 15.17 -0.88
C VAL A 28 -4.04 16.50 -1.10
N GLN A 29 -5.15 16.50 -1.83
CA GLN A 29 -5.97 17.71 -2.02
C GLN A 29 -6.41 18.30 -0.69
N GLU A 30 -6.92 17.45 0.21
CA GLU A 30 -7.38 17.89 1.54
C GLU A 30 -6.23 18.43 2.39
N ARG A 31 -5.08 17.74 2.39
CA ARG A 31 -3.88 18.21 3.10
C ARG A 31 -3.38 19.56 2.58
N LEU A 32 -3.38 19.77 1.26
CA LEU A 32 -2.99 21.04 0.67
C LEU A 32 -3.97 22.16 1.04
N ARG A 33 -5.28 21.90 1.01
CA ARG A 33 -6.30 22.85 1.46
C ARG A 33 -6.04 23.29 2.90
N LEU A 34 -5.90 22.34 3.82
CA LEU A 34 -5.59 22.63 5.22
C LEU A 34 -4.25 23.36 5.36
N ALA A 35 -3.23 22.96 4.61
CA ALA A 35 -1.92 23.60 4.68
C ALA A 35 -1.95 25.07 4.21
N GLN A 36 -2.83 25.42 3.27
CA GLN A 36 -3.06 26.80 2.85
C GLN A 36 -3.86 27.58 3.91
N ASP A 37 -4.94 26.99 4.44
CA ASP A 37 -5.82 27.61 5.44
C ASP A 37 -5.10 27.94 6.76
N PHE A 38 -4.08 27.15 7.12
CA PHE A 38 -3.38 27.25 8.41
C PHE A 38 -1.90 27.64 8.32
N ASP A 39 -1.43 28.15 7.16
CA ASP A 39 -0.03 28.54 6.93
C ASP A 39 0.99 27.42 7.23
N ARG A 40 0.65 26.19 6.83
CA ARG A 40 1.46 24.98 6.99
C ARG A 40 1.99 24.41 5.67
N LEU A 41 1.86 25.15 4.56
CA LEU A 41 2.33 24.73 3.23
C LEU A 41 3.79 24.23 3.20
N PRO A 42 4.75 24.79 3.96
CA PRO A 42 6.13 24.26 4.00
C PRO A 42 6.24 22.78 4.38
N THR A 43 5.30 22.25 5.18
CA THR A 43 5.28 20.82 5.54
C THR A 43 4.96 19.95 4.32
N GLU A 44 3.98 20.38 3.51
CA GLU A 44 3.58 19.67 2.29
C GLU A 44 4.67 19.73 1.20
N GLU A 45 5.36 20.86 1.09
CA GLU A 45 6.52 21.00 0.20
C GLU A 45 7.68 20.11 0.64
N ALA A 46 7.96 20.02 1.94
CA ALA A 46 9.00 19.14 2.47
C ALA A 46 8.67 17.66 2.21
N ILE A 47 7.41 17.25 2.38
CA ILE A 47 6.95 15.90 2.04
C ILE A 47 7.10 15.66 0.53
N ALA A 48 6.71 16.62 -0.31
CA ALA A 48 6.85 16.49 -1.76
C ALA A 48 8.32 16.41 -2.21
N ALA A 49 9.22 17.13 -1.53
CA ALA A 49 10.66 17.06 -1.78
C ALA A 49 11.24 15.71 -1.34
N LEU A 50 10.89 15.23 -0.15
CA LEU A 50 11.30 13.90 0.32
C LEU A 50 10.82 12.81 -0.64
N ARG A 51 9.56 12.87 -1.07
CA ARG A 51 8.99 11.94 -2.06
C ARG A 51 9.75 11.98 -3.38
N HIS A 52 10.17 13.15 -3.85
CA HIS A 52 10.97 13.25 -5.06
C HIS A 52 12.31 12.52 -4.92
N ILE A 53 13.03 12.75 -3.83
CA ILE A 53 14.32 12.08 -3.56
C ILE A 53 14.13 10.57 -3.46
N VAL A 54 13.16 10.10 -2.68
CA VAL A 54 13.04 8.66 -2.39
C VAL A 54 12.32 7.88 -3.48
N LEU A 55 11.50 8.54 -4.30
CA LEU A 55 10.65 7.88 -5.31
C LEU A 55 10.99 8.25 -6.76
N THR A 56 11.35 9.50 -7.04
CA THR A 56 11.65 9.94 -8.41
C THR A 56 13.12 9.71 -8.75
N ASP A 57 14.03 10.03 -7.84
CA ASP A 57 15.48 9.88 -8.04
C ASP A 57 15.97 8.46 -7.70
N SER A 58 15.05 7.55 -7.38
CA SER A 58 15.36 6.17 -7.05
C SER A 58 15.94 5.42 -8.24
N PRO A 59 16.99 4.59 -8.03
CA PRO A 59 17.54 3.75 -9.10
C PRO A 59 16.55 2.69 -9.61
N LEU A 60 15.44 2.44 -8.91
CA LEU A 60 14.40 1.51 -9.35
C LEU A 60 13.58 2.07 -10.52
N GLY A 61 13.51 3.39 -10.67
CA GLY A 61 12.63 4.05 -11.63
C GLY A 61 11.15 3.95 -11.27
N GLY A 62 10.33 4.82 -11.90
CA GLY A 62 8.92 4.98 -11.55
C GLY A 62 8.09 3.71 -11.66
N ARG A 63 8.24 2.93 -12.75
CA ARG A 63 7.48 1.70 -12.97
C ARG A 63 7.68 0.68 -11.84
N VAL A 64 8.93 0.34 -11.54
CA VAL A 64 9.25 -0.67 -10.52
C VAL A 64 8.82 -0.16 -9.15
N GLN A 65 9.03 1.12 -8.84
CA GLN A 65 8.70 1.65 -7.54
C GLN A 65 7.19 1.65 -7.24
N GLN A 66 6.35 1.89 -8.24
CA GLN A 66 4.90 1.76 -8.08
C GLN A 66 4.48 0.31 -7.85
N LEU A 67 5.09 -0.65 -8.56
CA LEU A 67 4.85 -2.08 -8.36
C LEU A 67 5.28 -2.54 -6.95
N VAL A 68 6.42 -2.06 -6.46
CA VAL A 68 6.90 -2.34 -5.09
C VAL A 68 5.91 -1.82 -4.05
N HIS A 69 5.47 -0.55 -4.16
CA HIS A 69 4.49 -0.01 -3.23
C HIS A 69 3.16 -0.76 -3.29
N PHE A 70 2.69 -1.12 -4.50
CA PHE A 70 1.48 -1.91 -4.67
C PHE A 70 1.58 -3.22 -3.88
N GLY A 71 2.66 -4.00 -4.07
CA GLY A 71 2.87 -5.25 -3.34
C GLY A 71 2.96 -5.07 -1.83
N GLN A 72 3.70 -4.07 -1.35
CA GLN A 72 3.79 -3.76 0.09
C GLN A 72 2.42 -3.43 0.70
N LEU A 73 1.60 -2.68 -0.02
CA LEU A 73 0.28 -2.28 0.46
C LEU A 73 -0.72 -3.43 0.41
N LEU A 74 -0.60 -4.36 -0.55
CA LEU A 74 -1.34 -5.62 -0.52
C LEU A 74 -0.98 -6.43 0.72
N ALA A 75 0.32 -6.62 0.99
CA ALA A 75 0.80 -7.35 2.16
C ALA A 75 0.32 -6.75 3.49
N LEU A 76 0.12 -5.43 3.54
CA LEU A 76 -0.41 -4.72 4.71
C LEU A 76 -1.95 -4.63 4.75
N GLY A 77 -2.66 -5.20 3.76
CA GLY A 77 -4.11 -5.11 3.64
C GLY A 77 -4.63 -3.69 3.45
N ARG A 78 -3.83 -2.80 2.83
CA ARG A 78 -4.15 -1.38 2.64
C ARG A 78 -4.75 -1.15 1.26
N ALA A 79 -6.01 -1.52 1.12
CA ALA A 79 -6.76 -1.54 -0.13
C ALA A 79 -6.79 -0.20 -0.90
N HIS A 80 -7.13 0.90 -0.24
CA HIS A 80 -7.23 2.20 -0.91
C HIS A 80 -5.89 2.71 -1.49
N PRO A 81 -4.79 2.78 -0.72
CA PRO A 81 -3.50 3.17 -1.29
C PRO A 81 -2.96 2.13 -2.28
N ALA A 82 -3.24 0.83 -2.12
CA ALA A 82 -2.85 -0.18 -3.11
C ALA A 82 -3.44 0.14 -4.50
N ARG A 83 -4.73 0.53 -4.57
CA ARG A 83 -5.37 0.98 -5.82
C ARG A 83 -4.69 2.20 -6.45
N ILE A 84 -4.24 3.15 -5.64
CA ILE A 84 -3.51 4.34 -6.12
C ILE A 84 -2.20 3.91 -6.80
N HIS A 85 -1.46 3.01 -6.19
CA HIS A 85 -0.17 2.54 -6.71
C HIS A 85 -0.32 1.58 -7.90
N ALA A 86 -1.38 0.77 -7.98
CA ALA A 86 -1.70 -0.01 -9.17
C ALA A 86 -1.93 0.90 -10.40
N ARG A 87 -2.75 1.95 -10.25
CA ARG A 87 -2.95 2.95 -11.32
C ARG A 87 -1.67 3.73 -11.64
N GLY A 88 -0.91 4.10 -10.61
CA GLY A 88 0.40 4.74 -10.79
C GLY A 88 1.38 3.87 -11.59
N ALA A 89 1.36 2.55 -11.38
CA ALA A 89 2.18 1.61 -12.14
C ALA A 89 1.76 1.56 -13.61
N LEU A 90 0.46 1.49 -13.89
CA LEU A 90 -0.06 1.56 -15.27
C LEU A 90 0.32 2.86 -15.96
N HIS A 91 0.20 3.99 -15.25
CA HIS A 91 0.64 5.29 -15.75
C HIS A 91 2.14 5.33 -16.08
N ALA A 92 2.95 4.62 -15.30
CA ALA A 92 4.39 4.46 -15.52
C ALA A 92 4.75 3.37 -16.55
N GLY A 93 3.76 2.82 -17.27
CA GLY A 93 3.97 1.84 -18.34
C GLY A 93 4.03 0.37 -17.91
N ALA A 94 3.59 0.04 -16.69
CA ALA A 94 3.33 -1.35 -16.34
C ALA A 94 2.09 -1.89 -17.07
N GLY A 95 2.06 -3.20 -17.31
CA GLY A 95 0.89 -3.91 -17.81
C GLY A 95 0.09 -4.60 -16.70
N ILE A 96 -1.11 -5.05 -17.03
CA ILE A 96 -1.90 -5.93 -16.14
C ILE A 96 -1.12 -7.19 -15.71
N PRO A 97 -0.33 -7.87 -16.57
CA PRO A 97 0.50 -9.00 -16.15
C PRO A 97 1.50 -8.67 -15.04
N ASP A 98 2.05 -7.45 -15.01
CA ASP A 98 2.96 -7.03 -13.95
C ASP A 98 2.24 -6.94 -12.60
N LEU A 99 1.00 -6.44 -12.59
CA LEU A 99 0.19 -6.34 -11.38
C LEU A 99 -0.21 -7.73 -10.85
N ILE A 100 -0.56 -8.66 -11.75
CA ILE A 100 -0.84 -10.07 -11.40
C ILE A 100 0.38 -10.69 -10.73
N GLY A 101 1.56 -10.57 -11.33
CA GLY A 101 2.79 -11.11 -10.75
C GLY A 101 3.12 -10.54 -9.37
N VAL A 102 2.83 -9.26 -9.13
CA VAL A 102 2.96 -8.65 -7.79
C VAL A 102 1.95 -9.24 -6.80
N ALA A 103 0.69 -9.43 -7.19
CA ALA A 103 -0.32 -10.05 -6.33
C ALA A 103 0.03 -11.50 -5.97
N GLU A 104 0.52 -12.29 -6.94
CA GLU A 104 1.02 -13.65 -6.73
C GLU A 104 2.24 -13.67 -5.81
N THR A 105 3.13 -12.69 -5.91
CA THR A 105 4.27 -12.55 -4.97
C THR A 105 3.77 -12.19 -3.57
N ALA A 106 2.72 -11.38 -3.46
CA ALA A 106 2.09 -11.04 -2.18
C ALA A 106 1.43 -12.26 -1.52
N LEU A 107 0.92 -13.23 -2.30
CA LEU A 107 0.44 -14.52 -1.77
C LEU A 107 1.53 -15.24 -0.96
N ILE A 108 2.77 -15.24 -1.44
CA ILE A 108 3.88 -15.93 -0.78
C ILE A 108 4.28 -15.22 0.52
N THR A 109 4.24 -13.89 0.54
CA THR A 109 4.75 -13.09 1.66
C THR A 109 3.69 -12.76 2.72
N ALA A 110 2.41 -12.75 2.35
CA ALA A 110 1.31 -12.34 3.23
C ALA A 110 0.06 -13.25 3.13
N GLY A 111 0.08 -14.29 2.31
CA GLY A 111 -0.99 -15.28 2.20
C GLY A 111 -2.19 -14.85 1.35
N VAL A 112 -3.26 -15.63 1.46
CA VAL A 112 -4.49 -15.50 0.66
C VAL A 112 -5.14 -14.10 0.74
N PRO A 113 -5.20 -13.41 1.90
CA PRO A 113 -5.85 -12.10 1.97
C PRO A 113 -5.22 -11.04 1.05
N ALA A 114 -3.90 -11.01 0.96
CA ALA A 114 -3.19 -10.06 0.09
C ALA A 114 -3.42 -10.37 -1.39
N TYR A 115 -3.45 -11.66 -1.75
CA TYR A 115 -3.75 -12.11 -3.11
C TYR A 115 -5.17 -11.74 -3.53
N ALA A 116 -6.18 -12.07 -2.70
CA ALA A 116 -7.58 -11.78 -2.98
C ALA A 116 -7.81 -10.27 -3.20
N LEU A 117 -7.22 -9.44 -2.33
CA LEU A 117 -7.26 -7.98 -2.50
C LEU A 117 -6.58 -7.53 -3.80
N GLY A 118 -5.45 -8.13 -4.16
CA GLY A 118 -4.76 -7.84 -5.42
C GLY A 118 -5.64 -8.14 -6.64
N THR A 119 -6.25 -9.33 -6.66
CA THR A 119 -7.13 -9.77 -7.75
C THR A 119 -8.38 -8.89 -7.88
N GLU A 120 -9.01 -8.51 -6.77
CA GLU A 120 -10.13 -7.55 -6.77
C GLU A 120 -9.74 -6.23 -7.44
N ILE A 121 -8.61 -5.65 -7.04
CA ILE A 121 -8.10 -4.39 -7.59
C ILE A 121 -7.77 -4.53 -9.08
N ILE A 122 -7.18 -5.66 -9.51
CA ILE A 122 -6.83 -5.88 -10.91
C ILE A 122 -8.11 -6.01 -11.76
N ALA A 123 -9.12 -6.72 -11.28
CA ALA A 123 -10.40 -6.87 -11.97
C ALA A 123 -11.09 -5.52 -12.21
N GLU A 124 -11.02 -4.58 -11.26
CA GLU A 124 -11.54 -3.21 -11.42
C GLU A 124 -10.83 -2.41 -12.55
N LEU A 125 -9.59 -2.78 -12.90
CA LEU A 125 -8.77 -2.08 -13.90
C LEU A 125 -8.91 -2.66 -15.31
N THR A 126 -9.52 -3.84 -15.43
CA THR A 126 -9.75 -4.50 -16.72
C THR A 126 -11.19 -4.29 -17.21
N PRO A 127 -11.42 -4.09 -18.52
CA PRO A 127 -12.77 -4.09 -19.06
C PRO A 127 -13.46 -5.43 -18.76
N ALA A 128 -14.73 -5.39 -18.36
CA ALA A 128 -15.55 -6.59 -18.30
C ALA A 128 -15.89 -7.01 -19.74
N GLU A 129 -15.23 -8.03 -20.27
CA GLU A 129 -15.68 -8.64 -21.52
C GLU A 129 -16.90 -9.53 -21.24
N GLY A 130 -18.03 -9.23 -21.89
CA GLY A 130 -19.12 -10.17 -22.12
C GLY A 130 -19.83 -10.73 -20.88
N ALA A 131 -20.36 -9.87 -20.01
CA ALA A 131 -21.34 -10.31 -19.01
C ALA A 131 -22.66 -10.73 -19.70
N GLU A 132 -22.66 -11.92 -20.30
CA GLU A 132 -23.89 -12.62 -20.66
C GLU A 132 -24.64 -12.89 -19.35
N GLN A 133 -25.83 -12.32 -19.22
CA GLN A 133 -26.69 -12.55 -18.07
C GLN A 133 -27.03 -14.04 -18.01
N VAL A 134 -26.33 -14.76 -17.14
CA VAL A 134 -26.75 -16.10 -16.72
C VAL A 134 -28.08 -15.90 -16.00
N ARG A 135 -29.18 -16.19 -16.71
CA ARG A 135 -30.49 -16.37 -16.09
C ARG A 135 -30.41 -17.62 -15.22
N ASP A 136 -30.59 -17.46 -13.92
CA ASP A 136 -30.62 -18.60 -12.99
C ASP A 136 -31.67 -19.63 -13.43
N PRO A 137 -31.29 -20.92 -13.60
CA PRO A 137 -32.29 -21.98 -13.64
C PRO A 137 -32.85 -22.16 -12.23
N VAL A 138 -34.18 -22.18 -12.14
CA VAL A 138 -34.93 -22.43 -10.90
C VAL A 138 -34.74 -23.89 -10.45
N GLY A 139 -34.10 -24.08 -9.29
CA GLY A 139 -34.28 -25.21 -8.36
C GLY A 139 -33.11 -26.21 -8.21
N PRO A 140 -33.14 -27.13 -7.23
CA PRO A 140 -33.76 -27.10 -5.89
C PRO A 140 -32.71 -26.82 -4.78
N GLY A 141 -33.17 -26.49 -3.56
CA GLY A 141 -32.36 -25.97 -2.45
C GLY A 141 -31.09 -26.77 -2.09
N LEU A 142 -30.03 -26.03 -1.76
CA LEU A 142 -28.74 -26.52 -1.28
C LEU A 142 -28.84 -27.15 0.12
N PRO A 143 -28.03 -28.17 0.45
CA PRO A 143 -27.95 -28.71 1.81
C PRO A 143 -27.13 -27.80 2.76
N ASP A 144 -27.38 -27.97 4.07
CA ASP A 144 -26.89 -27.14 5.18
C ASP A 144 -25.35 -26.93 5.20
N ALA A 145 -24.97 -25.72 5.62
CA ALA A 145 -23.63 -25.13 5.56
C ALA A 145 -22.62 -25.60 6.63
N ASP A 146 -22.69 -26.86 7.08
CA ASP A 146 -21.86 -27.36 8.20
C ASP A 146 -20.75 -28.34 7.82
N VAL A 147 -20.31 -28.39 6.56
CA VAL A 147 -19.18 -29.23 6.14
C VAL A 147 -18.14 -28.42 5.36
N VAL A 148 -17.47 -27.49 6.02
CA VAL A 148 -16.09 -27.04 5.71
C VAL A 148 -15.58 -26.11 6.83
N GLN A 149 -15.41 -26.63 8.04
CA GLN A 149 -14.55 -25.99 9.05
C GLN A 149 -13.76 -27.05 9.83
N GLU A 150 -12.82 -27.72 9.15
CA GLU A 150 -11.82 -28.52 9.85
C GLU A 150 -10.47 -28.56 9.12
N GLU A 151 -9.93 -27.39 8.79
CA GLU A 151 -8.49 -27.27 8.50
C GLU A 151 -8.06 -25.86 8.94
N PHE A 152 -6.89 -25.74 9.58
CA PHE A 152 -6.34 -24.54 10.25
C PHE A 152 -6.76 -24.29 11.72
N ARG A 153 -6.48 -25.25 12.61
CA ARG A 153 -6.14 -24.93 14.01
C ARG A 153 -4.64 -24.63 14.11
N GLU A 154 -4.29 -23.42 14.51
CA GLU A 154 -2.90 -23.08 14.86
C GLU A 154 -2.38 -23.92 16.06
N PRO A 155 -1.08 -24.27 16.12
CA PRO A 155 -0.51 -24.91 17.29
C PRO A 155 -0.37 -23.89 18.43
N ARG A 156 -0.96 -24.21 19.59
CA ARG A 156 -0.75 -23.45 20.83
C ARG A 156 0.71 -23.58 21.26
N VAL A 157 1.45 -22.48 21.22
CA VAL A 157 2.80 -22.40 21.79
C VAL A 157 2.70 -22.56 23.30
N GLY A 158 3.19 -23.69 23.82
CA GLY A 158 3.34 -23.92 25.25
C GLY A 158 4.41 -23.00 25.85
N ALA A 159 4.13 -22.44 27.02
CA ALA A 159 5.06 -21.59 27.76
C ALA A 159 6.35 -22.35 28.08
N VAL A 160 7.47 -21.92 27.50
CA VAL A 160 8.81 -22.34 27.93
C VAL A 160 9.13 -21.58 29.23
N ARG A 161 9.17 -22.28 30.37
CA ARG A 161 9.75 -21.75 31.59
C ARG A 161 11.27 -21.78 31.46
N VAL A 162 11.91 -20.61 31.43
CA VAL A 162 13.36 -20.48 31.58
C VAL A 162 13.64 -20.42 33.07
N GLN A 163 14.21 -21.50 33.62
CA GLN A 163 14.80 -21.53 34.96
C GLN A 163 16.22 -20.98 34.84
N GLY A 164 16.48 -19.81 35.41
CA GLY A 164 17.83 -19.24 35.52
C GLY A 164 17.86 -18.23 36.66
N ASP A 165 18.76 -18.43 37.62
CA ASP A 165 18.91 -17.60 38.82
C ASP A 165 19.37 -16.17 38.45
N PRO A 166 18.98 -15.15 39.24
CA PRO A 166 19.32 -13.76 38.94
C PRO A 166 20.81 -13.50 39.20
N VAL A 167 21.52 -13.04 38.15
CA VAL A 167 22.85 -12.43 38.28
C VAL A 167 22.71 -10.93 38.57
N ASP A 168 23.26 -10.52 39.71
CA ASP A 168 23.29 -9.15 40.24
C ASP A 168 24.10 -8.22 39.33
N ALA A 169 23.45 -7.19 38.78
CA ALA A 169 24.10 -6.20 37.94
C ALA A 169 24.62 -5.02 38.78
N ARG A 170 25.82 -5.16 39.34
CA ARG A 170 26.64 -4.04 39.83
C ARG A 170 28.04 -4.10 39.23
N GLY A 171 28.43 -3.01 38.54
CA GLY A 171 29.77 -2.75 38.02
C GLY A 171 29.95 -3.24 36.57
N ALA A 172 30.56 -2.52 35.63
CA ALA A 172 31.38 -1.33 35.71
C ALA A 172 31.34 -0.62 34.35
N ALA A 173 31.23 0.71 34.38
CA ALA A 173 31.64 1.55 33.27
C ALA A 173 33.17 1.56 33.21
N LYS A 174 33.75 1.37 32.02
CA LYS A 174 34.96 2.06 31.55
C LYS A 174 35.35 1.64 30.12
N ASP A 175 35.89 2.62 29.41
CA ASP A 175 36.78 2.55 28.24
C ASP A 175 36.17 2.61 26.83
N LEU A 176 36.11 3.85 26.28
CA LEU A 176 36.27 4.11 24.84
C LEU A 176 37.56 4.91 24.62
N PRO A 177 38.44 4.51 23.68
CA PRO A 177 39.64 5.28 23.34
C PRO A 177 39.33 6.44 22.38
N LYS A 178 40.19 7.47 22.46
CA LYS A 178 40.14 8.74 21.73
C LYS A 178 40.45 8.60 20.25
#